data_AF-A0AAW9KRC1-F1
#
_entry.id   AF-A0AAW9KRC1-F1
#
_cell.length_a   1.000
_cell.length_b   1.000
_cell.length_c   1.000
_cell.angle_alpha   90.00
_cell.angle_beta   90.00
_cell.angle_gamma   90.00
#
_symmetry.space_group_name_H-M   'P 1'
#
loop_
_entity.id
_entity.type
_entity.pdbx_description
1 polymer ?
#
loop_
_entity_poly.entity_id
_entity_poly.type
_entity_poly.pdbx_seq_one_letter_code
_entity_poly.pdbx_strand_id
1 'polypeptide(L)'
;MADLSSMDGSGSFNNPLTVAWTFEDAGFEVEGRHFHHYHAMLPEFASTFTESFRRESLRLEDPDDWRGYLLVSAFIVETIRR
;
A
#
# COMPACT_ATOMS: atom_id res chain seq x y z
N MET A 1 2.86 -23.84 -6.96
CA MET A 1 2.99 -22.39 -6.70
C MET A 1 1.77 -21.74 -7.33
N ALA A 2 1.00 -20.95 -6.57
CA ALA A 2 -0.13 -20.23 -7.15
C ALA A 2 0.42 -19.23 -8.16
N ASP A 3 -0.13 -19.28 -9.37
CA ASP A 3 0.18 -18.35 -10.44
C ASP A 3 -0.46 -16.99 -10.11
N LEU A 4 0.37 -16.06 -9.64
CA LEU A 4 -0.06 -14.69 -9.28
C LEU A 4 -0.17 -13.78 -10.50
N SER A 5 0.05 -14.29 -11.72
CA SER A 5 0.01 -13.48 -12.94
C SER A 5 -1.38 -12.97 -13.31
N SER A 6 -2.45 -13.52 -12.72
CA SER A 6 -3.84 -13.14 -13.01
C SER A 6 -4.47 -12.23 -11.95
N MET A 7 -3.69 -11.69 -11.01
CA MET A 7 -4.16 -10.67 -10.05
C MET A 7 -3.95 -9.24 -10.57
N ASP A 8 -3.77 -9.08 -11.88
CA ASP A 8 -3.69 -7.81 -12.58
C ASP A 8 -5.09 -7.28 -12.95
N GLY A 9 -5.85 -6.91 -11.91
CA GLY A 9 -6.76 -5.77 -12.09
C GLY A 9 -5.93 -4.61 -12.66
N SER A 10 -6.43 -3.93 -13.68
CA SER A 10 -5.74 -2.96 -14.55
C SER A 10 -5.08 -1.73 -13.90
N GLY A 11 -4.81 -1.74 -12.60
CA GLY A 11 -4.02 -0.72 -11.90
C GLY A 11 -2.52 -1.00 -11.99
N SER A 12 -1.71 0.05 -12.19
CA SER A 12 -0.28 -0.05 -11.98
C SER A 12 -0.01 -0.40 -10.51
N PHE A 13 0.68 -1.52 -10.26
CA PHE A 13 1.06 -1.92 -8.92
C PHE A 13 2.21 -1.03 -8.44
N ASN A 14 1.90 0.00 -7.66
CA ASN A 14 2.90 0.85 -7.02
C ASN A 14 3.33 0.20 -5.70
N ASN A 15 4.41 -0.59 -5.74
CA ASN A 15 4.93 -1.25 -4.55
C ASN A 15 5.71 -0.24 -3.67
N PRO A 16 5.37 -0.05 -2.38
CA PRO A 16 6.13 0.83 -1.49
C PRO A 16 7.64 0.54 -1.45
N LEU A 17 8.04 -0.73 -1.66
CA LEU A 17 9.45 -1.14 -1.69
C LEU A 17 10.21 -0.63 -2.92
N THR A 18 9.56 -0.49 -4.06
CA THR A 18 10.21 -0.16 -5.34
C THR A 18 9.84 1.21 -5.89
N VAL A 19 8.83 1.87 -5.32
CA VAL A 19 8.32 3.17 -5.79
C VAL A 19 9.40 4.26 -5.81
N ALA A 20 10.43 4.16 -4.96
CA ALA A 20 11.51 5.14 -4.93
C ALA A 20 12.25 5.27 -6.26
N TRP A 21 12.44 4.17 -6.99
CA TRP A 21 13.13 4.20 -8.29
C TRP A 21 12.41 5.10 -9.29
N THR A 22 11.08 5.08 -9.29
CA THR A 22 10.27 5.94 -10.16
C THR A 22 10.44 7.43 -9.85
N PHE A 23 10.58 7.78 -8.57
CA PHE A 23 10.80 9.16 -8.15
C PHE A 23 12.25 9.61 -8.39
N GLU A 24 13.21 8.74 -8.14
CA GLU A 24 14.64 8.97 -8.39
C GLU A 24 14.92 9.21 -9.88
N ASP A 25 14.34 8.40 -10.77
CA ASP A 25 14.42 8.58 -12.22
C ASP A 25 13.82 9.92 -12.69
N ALA A 26 12.87 10.46 -11.93
CA ALA A 26 12.24 11.75 -12.19
C ALA A 26 12.99 12.94 -11.54
N GLY A 27 14.14 12.72 -10.89
CA GLY A 27 14.95 13.77 -10.26
C GLY A 27 14.47 14.18 -8.87
N PHE A 28 13.75 13.31 -8.17
CA PHE A 28 13.35 13.51 -6.78
C PHE A 28 14.14 12.60 -5.84
N GLU A 29 14.22 13.00 -4.58
CA GLU A 29 14.71 12.17 -3.48
C GLU A 29 13.56 11.83 -2.55
N VAL A 30 13.44 10.55 -2.18
CA VAL A 30 12.35 10.06 -1.31
C VAL A 30 12.79 10.17 0.14
N GLU A 31 12.12 11.06 0.89
CA GLU A 31 12.36 11.25 2.32
C GLU A 31 11.54 10.25 3.16
N GLY A 32 10.34 9.89 2.70
CA GLY A 32 9.40 9.14 3.52
C GLY A 32 8.30 8.43 2.73
N ARG A 33 7.67 7.47 3.39
CA ARG A 33 6.49 6.73 2.93
C ARG A 33 5.50 6.70 4.08
N HIS A 34 4.30 7.21 3.83
CA HIS A 34 3.25 7.34 4.84
C HIS A 34 2.09 6.43 4.46
N PHE A 35 1.88 5.40 5.27
CA PHE A 35 0.98 4.29 4.98
C PHE A 35 -0.47 4.57 5.37
N HIS A 36 -1.40 4.26 4.46
CA HIS A 36 -2.82 4.50 4.66
C HIS A 36 -3.68 3.38 4.06
N HIS A 37 -4.93 3.28 4.50
CA HIS A 37 -5.88 2.32 3.93
C HIS A 37 -5.37 0.88 4.04
N TYR A 38 -5.16 0.46 5.29
CA TYR A 38 -4.75 -0.89 5.64
C TYR A 38 -5.86 -1.91 5.39
N HIS A 39 -5.48 -3.10 4.98
CA HIS A 39 -6.38 -4.24 4.78
C HIS A 39 -6.07 -5.30 5.85
N ALA A 40 -6.92 -5.40 6.86
CA ALA A 40 -6.77 -6.41 7.92
C ALA A 40 -7.01 -7.85 7.42
N MET A 41 -7.67 -7.98 6.27
CA MET A 41 -7.93 -9.23 5.55
C MET A 41 -7.83 -8.95 4.05
N LEU A 42 -7.83 -10.00 3.23
CA LEU A 42 -7.86 -9.84 1.78
C LEU A 42 -9.10 -9.02 1.33
N PRO A 43 -8.98 -8.17 0.28
CA PRO A 43 -10.04 -7.28 -0.18
C PRO A 43 -11.39 -7.98 -0.43
N GLU A 44 -11.37 -9.24 -0.87
CA GLU A 44 -12.55 -10.05 -1.18
C GLU A 44 -13.45 -10.26 0.05
N PHE A 45 -12.89 -10.17 1.26
CA PHE A 45 -13.63 -10.30 2.51
C PHE A 45 -14.37 -9.04 2.94
N ALA A 46 -14.12 -7.89 2.30
CA ALA A 46 -14.75 -6.61 2.68
C ALA A 46 -16.28 -6.63 2.56
N SER A 47 -16.83 -7.38 1.60
CA SER A 47 -18.29 -7.50 1.41
C SER A 47 -18.94 -8.49 2.39
N THR A 48 -18.20 -9.52 2.80
CA THR A 48 -18.72 -10.59 3.67
C THR A 48 -18.63 -10.20 5.15
N PHE A 49 -17.56 -9.52 5.54
CA PHE A 49 -17.26 -9.14 6.93
C PHE A 49 -17.15 -7.62 7.09
N THR A 50 -18.04 -6.85 6.46
CA THR A 50 -17.89 -5.39 6.30
C THR A 50 -17.53 -4.64 7.58
N GLU A 51 -18.25 -4.86 8.68
CA GLU A 51 -18.01 -4.14 9.93
C GLU A 51 -16.67 -4.53 10.57
N SER A 52 -16.38 -5.83 10.66
CA SER A 52 -15.13 -6.33 11.23
C SER A 52 -13.92 -5.96 10.34
N PHE A 53 -14.05 -6.08 9.02
CA PHE A 53 -13.04 -5.66 8.06
C PHE A 53 -12.70 -4.19 8.27
N ARG A 54 -13.71 -3.31 8.26
CA ARG A 54 -13.51 -1.88 8.46
C ARG A 54 -12.88 -1.57 9.82
N ARG A 55 -13.42 -2.15 10.90
CA ARG A 55 -12.94 -1.89 12.26
C ARG A 55 -11.50 -2.32 12.46
N GLU A 56 -11.15 -3.53 12.03
CA GLU A 56 -9.79 -4.04 12.20
C GLU A 56 -8.81 -3.36 11.24
N SER A 57 -9.22 -3.02 10.01
CA SER A 57 -8.41 -2.20 9.09
C SER A 57 -8.09 -0.84 9.71
N LEU A 58 -9.09 -0.15 10.27
CA LEU A 58 -8.88 1.16 10.93
C LEU A 58 -7.98 1.07 12.16
N ARG A 59 -7.98 -0.07 12.87
CA ARG A 59 -7.08 -0.30 14.01
C ARG A 59 -5.61 -0.47 13.61
N LEU A 60 -5.34 -0.84 12.36
CA LEU A 60 -3.99 -0.98 11.83
C LEU A 60 -3.42 0.35 11.32
N GLU A 61 -4.25 1.37 11.11
CA GLU A 61 -3.82 2.66 10.55
C GLU A 61 -2.76 3.31 11.43
N ASP A 62 -1.55 3.29 10.91
CA ASP A 62 -0.38 3.98 11.43
C ASP A 62 0.50 4.35 10.22
N PRO A 63 0.71 5.66 9.96
CA PRO A 63 1.49 6.13 8.81
C PRO A 63 2.92 5.60 8.76
N ASP A 64 3.53 5.34 9.92
CA ASP A 64 4.96 5.01 10.03
C ASP A 64 5.21 3.52 10.33
N ASP A 65 4.17 2.69 10.29
CA ASP A 65 4.28 1.27 10.63
C ASP A 65 4.83 0.42 9.47
N TRP A 66 5.83 -0.39 9.77
CA TRP A 66 6.47 -1.31 8.82
C TRP A 66 5.49 -2.30 8.17
N ARG A 67 4.37 -2.63 8.83
CA ARG A 67 3.33 -3.49 8.27
C ARG A 67 2.73 -2.88 7.00
N GLY A 68 2.84 -1.56 6.85
CA GLY A 68 2.31 -0.85 5.70
C GLY A 68 2.95 -1.24 4.38
N TYR A 69 4.19 -1.75 4.38
CA TYR A 69 4.82 -2.30 3.17
C TYR A 69 4.09 -3.52 2.57
N LEU A 70 3.22 -4.17 3.35
CA LEU A 70 2.56 -5.42 2.98
C LEU A 70 1.03 -5.30 2.96
N LEU A 71 0.47 -4.51 3.88
CA LEU A 71 -0.97 -4.54 4.17
C LEU A 71 -1.74 -3.34 3.62
N VAL A 72 -1.07 -2.30 3.11
CA VAL A 72 -1.78 -1.14 2.56
C VAL A 72 -2.26 -1.37 1.14
N SER A 73 -3.37 -0.71 0.84
CA SER A 73 -3.80 -0.46 -0.54
C SER A 73 -3.48 0.95 -1.03
N ALA A 74 -3.00 1.84 -0.16
CA ALA A 74 -2.59 3.20 -0.51
C ALA A 74 -1.44 3.71 0.39
N PHE A 75 -0.66 4.64 -0.12
CA PHE A 75 0.34 5.33 0.68
C PHE A 75 0.70 6.64 0.00
N ILE A 76 1.30 7.56 0.76
CA ILE A 76 1.84 8.82 0.28
C ILE A 76 3.36 8.69 0.24
N VAL A 77 3.98 9.23 -0.81
CA VAL A 77 5.44 9.35 -0.90
C VAL A 77 5.79 10.80 -0.65
N GLU A 78 6.64 11.03 0.35
CA GLU A 78 7.23 12.34 0.62
C GLU A 78 8.54 12.47 -0.16
N THR A 79 8.66 13.53 -0.94
CA THR A 79 9.85 13.77 -1.77
C THR A 79 10.31 15.21 -1.73
N ILE A 80 11.62 15.38 -1.93
CA ILE A 80 12.24 16.68 -2.22
C ILE A 80 12.74 16.68 -3.65
N ARG A 81 12.67 17.85 -4.30
CA ARG A 81 13.20 18.03 -5.65
C ARG A 81 14.71 18.27 -5.56
N ARG A 82 15.50 17.50 -6.31
CA ARG A 82 16.93 17.74 -6.48
C ARG A 82 17.22 18.87 -7.45
#